data_AF-A0A960UB48-F1
#
_entry.id   AF-A0A960UB48-F1
#
_cell.length_a   1.000
_cell.length_b   1.000
_cell.length_c   1.000
_cell.angle_alpha   90.00
_cell.angle_beta   90.00
_cell.angle_gamma   90.00
#
_symmetry.space_group_name_H-M   'P 1'
#
loop_
_entity.id
_entity.type
_entity.pdbx_description
1 polymer ?
#
loop_
_entity_poly.entity_id
_entity_poly.type
_entity_poly.pdbx_seq_one_letter_code
_entity_poly.pdbx_strand_id
1 'polypeptide(L)'
;DDFEGRFFSLGWTYIQFTLKNPQYARIMFGGSSLNFEKYPELRVVSRRTYRQLRQLIHLGQDLSRITRGESREKTLAAWSVIHGVAMLFLEGRIKPGRNRKEVKEFVRSITKYVYLGMKL
;
A
#
# COMPACT_ATOMS: atom_id res chain seq x y z
N ASP A 1 -4.90 -6.81 20.02
CA ASP A 1 -5.05 -6.08 18.75
C ASP A 1 -3.78 -5.34 18.34
N ASP A 2 -3.01 -5.91 17.42
CA ASP A 2 -1.82 -5.28 16.81
C ASP A 2 -2.20 -4.60 15.48
N PHE A 3 -2.81 -3.41 15.57
CA PHE A 3 -3.22 -2.63 14.41
C PHE A 3 -2.02 -2.20 13.56
N GLU A 4 -0.99 -1.66 14.20
CA GLU A 4 0.20 -1.13 13.52
C GLU A 4 0.96 -2.24 12.78
N GLY A 5 1.10 -3.42 13.38
CA GLY A 5 1.70 -4.57 12.71
C GLY A 5 0.87 -5.08 11.53
N ARG A 6 -0.47 -5.05 11.61
CA ARG A 6 -1.35 -5.36 10.46
C ARG A 6 -1.21 -4.33 9.34
N PHE A 7 -1.17 -3.05 9.68
CA PHE A 7 -0.98 -1.95 8.72
C PHE A 7 0.37 -2.05 8.00
N PHE A 8 1.43 -2.26 8.77
CA PHE A 8 2.76 -2.54 8.25
C PHE A 8 2.76 -3.79 7.34
N SER A 9 2.16 -4.90 7.78
CA SER A 9 2.16 -6.16 7.04
C SER A 9 1.46 -6.04 5.69
N LEU A 10 0.37 -5.27 5.61
CA LEU A 10 -0.34 -5.01 4.36
C LEU A 10 0.55 -4.23 3.37
N GLY A 11 1.18 -3.13 3.83
CA GLY A 11 2.08 -2.33 3.00
C GLY A 11 3.34 -3.10 2.58
N TRP A 12 3.92 -3.87 3.50
CA TRP A 12 5.08 -4.72 3.23
C TRP A 12 4.76 -5.80 2.19
N THR A 13 3.63 -6.49 2.32
CA THR A 13 3.20 -7.52 1.36
C THR A 13 3.01 -6.93 -0.04
N TYR A 14 2.43 -5.73 -0.12
CA TYR A 14 2.26 -5.01 -1.38
C TYR A 14 3.61 -4.71 -2.06
N ILE A 15 4.58 -4.20 -1.31
CA ILE A 15 5.93 -3.92 -1.83
C ILE A 15 6.64 -5.22 -2.24
N GLN A 16 6.54 -6.27 -1.43
CA GLN A 16 7.12 -7.57 -1.77
C GLN A 16 6.53 -8.14 -3.05
N PHE A 17 5.21 -8.00 -3.24
CA PHE A 17 4.56 -8.43 -4.48
C PHE A 17 5.16 -7.68 -5.68
N THR A 18 5.26 -6.35 -5.62
CA THR A 18 5.82 -5.53 -6.70
C THR A 18 7.26 -5.91 -7.04
N LEU A 19 8.10 -6.13 -6.03
CA LEU A 19 9.51 -6.48 -6.22
C LEU A 19 9.71 -7.90 -6.75
N LYS A 20 8.87 -8.85 -6.32
CA LYS A 20 8.93 -10.25 -6.79
C LYS A 20 8.34 -10.43 -8.18
N ASN A 21 7.43 -9.53 -8.58
CA ASN A 21 6.63 -9.65 -9.80
C ASN A 21 6.68 -8.37 -10.65
N PRO A 22 7.88 -7.87 -11.03
CA PRO A 22 8.03 -6.56 -11.65
C PRO A 22 7.30 -6.45 -13.00
N GLN A 23 7.26 -7.53 -13.80
CA GLN A 23 6.51 -7.56 -15.07
C GLN A 23 5.01 -7.36 -14.87
N TYR A 24 4.41 -8.01 -13.86
CA TYR A 24 3.00 -7.85 -13.54
C TYR A 24 2.71 -6.44 -13.01
N ALA A 25 3.59 -5.91 -12.16
CA ALA A 25 3.47 -4.55 -11.66
C ALA A 25 3.52 -3.50 -12.79
N ARG A 26 4.43 -3.67 -13.77
CA ARG A 26 4.49 -2.81 -14.96
C ARG A 26 3.25 -2.92 -15.83
N ILE A 27 2.66 -4.10 -15.99
CA ILE A 27 1.38 -4.25 -16.72
C ILE A 27 0.25 -3.52 -15.96
N MET A 28 0.19 -3.67 -14.64
CA MET A 28 -0.87 -3.08 -13.83
C MET A 28 -0.77 -1.56 -13.69
N PHE A 29 0.44 -0.99 -13.71
CA PHE A 29 0.69 0.41 -13.34
C PHE A 29 1.48 1.21 -14.39
N GLY A 30 1.97 0.59 -15.46
CA GLY A 30 2.83 1.21 -16.48
C GLY A 30 2.09 2.02 -17.56
N GLY A 31 0.87 2.48 -17.29
CA GLY A 31 0.16 3.42 -18.15
C GLY A 31 -0.49 2.85 -19.42
N SER A 32 -0.35 1.55 -19.71
CA SER A 32 -1.17 0.90 -20.73
C SER A 32 -2.62 0.88 -20.27
N SER A 33 -3.53 1.49 -21.03
CA SER A 33 -4.96 1.47 -20.74
C SER A 33 -5.49 0.04 -20.83
N LEU A 34 -5.52 -0.66 -19.69
CA LEU A 34 -6.20 -1.94 -19.58
C LEU A 34 -7.69 -1.69 -19.85
N ASN A 35 -8.23 -2.33 -20.90
CA ASN A 35 -9.65 -2.26 -21.19
C ASN A 35 -10.41 -3.08 -20.14
N PHE A 36 -10.80 -2.42 -19.04
CA PHE A 36 -11.55 -3.03 -17.95
C PHE A 36 -12.98 -3.43 -18.34
N GLU A 37 -13.53 -2.91 -19.45
CA GLU A 37 -14.81 -3.38 -19.99
C GLU A 37 -14.68 -4.76 -20.62
N LYS A 38 -13.55 -5.03 -21.27
CA LYS A 38 -13.23 -6.34 -21.85
C LYS A 38 -12.87 -7.39 -20.80
N TYR A 39 -12.43 -6.96 -19.61
CA TYR A 39 -12.00 -7.85 -18.52
C TYR A 39 -12.58 -7.40 -17.16
N PRO A 40 -13.88 -7.60 -16.92
CA PRO A 40 -14.54 -7.14 -15.69
C PRO A 40 -13.98 -7.78 -14.42
N GLU A 41 -13.52 -9.04 -14.49
CA GLU A 41 -12.89 -9.70 -13.35
C GLU A 41 -11.58 -9.03 -12.91
N LEU A 42 -10.78 -8.54 -13.88
CA LEU A 42 -9.56 -7.77 -13.60
C LEU A 42 -9.87 -6.50 -12.78
N ARG A 43 -11.01 -5.85 -13.04
CA ARG A 43 -11.45 -4.66 -12.29
C ARG A 43 -11.79 -5.00 -10.83
N VAL A 44 -12.36 -6.17 -10.57
CA VAL A 44 -12.73 -6.61 -9.21
C VAL A 44 -11.49 -6.97 -8.41
N VAL A 45 -10.56 -7.70 -9.05
CA VAL A 45 -9.30 -8.15 -8.43
C VAL A 45 -8.37 -6.97 -8.16
N SER A 46 -8.25 -6.01 -9.10
CA SER A 46 -7.38 -4.83 -8.94
C SER A 46 -7.77 -3.96 -7.74
N ARG A 47 -9.07 -3.94 -7.38
CA ARG A 47 -9.58 -3.17 -6.24
C ARG A 47 -9.49 -3.91 -4.90
N ARG A 48 -9.11 -5.19 -4.88
CA ARG A 48 -9.13 -6.00 -3.65
C ARG A 48 -8.20 -5.45 -2.57
N THR A 49 -6.95 -5.14 -2.93
CA THR A 49 -5.96 -4.61 -1.97
C THR A 49 -6.38 -3.25 -1.42
N TYR A 50 -6.93 -2.38 -2.27
CA TYR A 50 -7.47 -1.08 -1.83
C TYR A 50 -8.65 -1.25 -0.86
N ARG A 51 -9.56 -2.20 -1.14
CA ARG A 51 -10.68 -2.51 -0.22
C ARG A 51 -10.19 -3.02 1.13
N GLN A 52 -9.18 -3.90 1.14
CA GLN A 52 -8.58 -4.40 2.38
C GLN A 52 -7.92 -3.27 3.18
N LEU A 53 -7.23 -2.34 2.52
CA LEU A 53 -6.67 -1.16 3.18
C LEU A 53 -7.79 -0.30 3.79
N ARG A 54 -8.87 -0.03 3.04
CA ARG A 54 -10.01 0.75 3.56
C ARG A 54 -10.67 0.09 4.77
N GLN A 55 -10.86 -1.22 4.73
CA GLN A 55 -11.38 -1.99 5.87
C GLN A 55 -10.46 -1.89 7.09
N LEU A 56 -9.15 -1.95 6.87
CA LEU A 56 -8.18 -1.79 7.94
C LEU A 56 -8.23 -0.37 8.54
N ILE A 57 -8.37 0.68 7.73
CA ILE A 57 -8.56 2.05 8.24
C ILE A 57 -9.80 2.15 9.12
N HIS A 58 -10.94 1.59 8.70
CA HIS A 58 -12.15 1.57 9.53
C HIS A 58 -11.93 0.85 10.86
N LEU A 59 -11.31 -0.34 10.84
CA LEU A 59 -10.96 -1.06 12.06
C LEU A 59 -10.04 -0.22 12.97
N GLY A 60 -9.08 0.51 12.41
CA GLY A 60 -8.21 1.41 13.16
C GLY A 60 -8.98 2.54 13.86
N GLN A 61 -10.04 3.04 13.22
CA GLN A 61 -10.93 4.06 13.79
C GLN A 61 -11.82 3.49 14.90
N ASP A 62 -12.36 2.28 14.71
CA ASP A 62 -13.19 1.60 15.70
C ASP A 62 -12.39 1.24 16.96
N LEU A 63 -11.10 0.93 16.80
CA LEU A 63 -10.16 0.67 17.89
C LEU A 63 -9.50 1.92 18.48
N SER A 64 -9.93 3.13 18.08
CA SER A 64 -9.34 4.42 18.49
C SER A 64 -7.81 4.51 18.27
N ARG A 65 -7.29 3.81 17.27
CA ARG A 65 -5.87 3.86 16.85
C ARG A 65 -5.61 4.93 15.79
N ILE A 66 -6.66 5.29 15.03
CA ILE A 66 -6.69 6.31 13.99
C ILE A 66 -7.84 7.26 14.31
N THR A 67 -7.68 8.56 14.02
CA THR A 67 -8.75 9.55 14.22
C THR A 67 -9.96 9.23 13.35
N ARG A 68 -11.16 9.31 13.93
CA ARG A 68 -12.43 9.12 13.20
C ARG A 68 -12.58 10.15 12.07
N GLY A 69 -13.46 9.89 11.10
CA GLY A 69 -13.65 10.77 9.94
C GLY A 69 -12.69 10.51 8.77
N GLU A 70 -12.96 11.12 7.62
CA GLU A 70 -12.09 11.14 6.42
C GLU A 70 -11.49 9.78 6.01
N SER A 71 -12.22 8.67 6.23
CA SER A 71 -11.66 7.33 6.02
C SER A 71 -11.23 7.12 4.56
N ARG A 72 -11.91 7.78 3.61
CA ARG A 72 -11.57 7.74 2.19
C ARG A 72 -10.24 8.43 1.91
N GLU A 73 -10.04 9.63 2.45
CA GLU A 73 -8.85 10.45 2.27
C GLU A 73 -7.65 9.81 2.99
N LYS A 74 -7.85 9.31 4.22
CA LYS A 74 -6.84 8.55 4.98
C LYS A 74 -6.43 7.27 4.23
N THR A 75 -7.40 6.54 3.65
CA THR A 75 -7.10 5.38 2.78
C THR A 75 -6.31 5.79 1.55
N LEU A 76 -6.70 6.88 0.87
CA LEU A 76 -6.02 7.35 -0.33
C LEU A 76 -4.59 7.81 -0.01
N ALA A 77 -4.38 8.55 1.09
CA ALA A 77 -3.05 8.97 1.53
C ALA A 77 -2.15 7.75 1.81
N ALA A 78 -2.64 6.76 2.55
CA ALA A 78 -1.91 5.53 2.81
C ALA A 78 -1.57 4.75 1.53
N TRP A 79 -2.54 4.66 0.62
CA TRP A 79 -2.35 4.02 -0.69
C TRP A 79 -1.29 4.75 -1.51
N SER A 80 -1.39 6.08 -1.65
CA SER A 80 -0.46 6.89 -2.44
C SER A 80 0.98 6.76 -1.97
N VAL A 81 1.21 6.78 -0.66
CA VAL A 81 2.58 6.65 -0.11
C VAL A 81 3.16 5.26 -0.40
N ILE A 82 2.43 4.18 -0.09
CA ILE A 82 2.92 2.82 -0.29
C ILE A 82 3.05 2.48 -1.78
N HIS A 83 2.09 2.90 -2.59
CA HIS A 83 2.13 2.76 -4.04
C HIS A 83 3.33 3.51 -4.64
N GLY A 84 3.53 4.78 -4.24
CA GLY A 84 4.65 5.59 -4.69
C GLY A 84 6.00 4.96 -4.35
N VAL A 85 6.19 4.49 -3.11
CA VAL A 85 7.41 3.78 -2.72
C VAL A 85 7.61 2.51 -3.55
N ALA A 86 6.56 1.72 -3.78
CA ALA A 86 6.65 0.52 -4.60
C ALA A 86 7.08 0.84 -6.05
N MET A 87 6.55 1.90 -6.65
CA MET A 87 6.92 2.33 -8.01
C MET A 87 8.35 2.88 -8.06
N LEU A 88 8.75 3.69 -7.08
CA LEU A 88 10.13 4.17 -6.98
C LEU A 88 11.13 3.01 -6.85
N PHE A 89 10.78 1.93 -6.15
CA PHE A 89 11.60 0.72 -6.11
C PHE A 89 11.61 -0.02 -7.45
N LEU A 90 10.43 -0.21 -8.05
CA LEU A 90 10.26 -0.92 -9.32
C LEU A 90 11.09 -0.29 -10.45
N GLU A 91 11.14 1.03 -10.48
CA GLU A 91 11.88 1.83 -11.45
C GLU A 91 13.33 2.10 -11.05
N GLY A 92 13.80 1.54 -9.92
CA GLY A 92 15.18 1.70 -9.44
C GLY A 92 15.55 3.15 -9.08
N ARG A 93 14.56 4.03 -8.84
CA ARG A 93 14.77 5.45 -8.54
C ARG A 93 15.30 5.69 -7.13
N ILE A 94 15.09 4.74 -6.22
CA ILE A 94 15.63 4.76 -4.87
C ILE A 94 16.18 3.38 -4.51
N LYS A 95 17.24 3.36 -3.68
CA LYS A 95 17.83 2.14 -3.11
C LYS A 95 17.55 2.12 -1.59
N PRO A 96 16.50 1.42 -1.14
CA PRO A 96 16.03 1.49 0.26
C PRO A 96 16.91 0.73 1.27
N GLY A 97 17.88 -0.05 0.79
CA GLY A 97 18.75 -0.86 1.61
C GLY A 97 19.56 -1.86 0.77
N ARG A 98 20.61 -2.42 1.36
CA ARG A 98 21.52 -3.39 0.76
C ARG A 98 20.99 -4.82 0.82
N ASN A 99 20.07 -5.08 1.75
CA ASN A 99 19.49 -6.39 1.99
C ASN A 99 18.01 -6.30 2.36
N ARG A 100 17.33 -7.44 2.42
CA ARG A 100 15.90 -7.53 2.73
C ARG A 100 15.54 -6.95 4.09
N LYS A 101 16.42 -7.02 5.08
CA LYS A 101 16.18 -6.49 6.44
C LYS A 101 16.11 -4.97 6.40
N GLU A 102 17.10 -4.32 5.78
CA GLU A 102 17.13 -2.86 5.61
C GLU A 102 15.92 -2.36 4.81
N VAL A 103 15.54 -3.05 3.72
CA VAL A 103 14.34 -2.68 2.95
C VAL A 103 13.08 -2.79 3.82
N LYS A 104 12.97 -3.84 4.65
CA LYS A 104 11.82 -4.04 5.55
C LYS A 104 11.74 -2.95 6.61
N GLU A 105 12.88 -2.53 7.16
CA GLU A 105 12.99 -1.45 8.15
C GLU A 105 12.64 -0.10 7.52
N PHE A 106 13.13 0.19 6.32
CA PHE A 106 12.74 1.37 5.55
C PHE A 106 11.21 1.44 5.36
N VAL A 107 10.59 0.35 4.89
CA VAL A 107 9.13 0.29 4.71
C VAL A 107 8.40 0.47 6.03
N ARG A 108 8.91 -0.12 7.13
CA ARG A 108 8.33 0.06 8.47
C ARG A 108 8.30 1.53 8.88
N SER A 109 9.41 2.25 8.70
CA SER A 109 9.49 3.68 8.98
C SER A 109 8.48 4.49 8.15
N ILE A 110 8.37 4.22 6.84
CA ILE A 110 7.39 4.87 5.98
C ILE A 110 5.96 4.59 6.45
N THR A 111 5.60 3.33 6.73
CA THR A 111 4.26 2.99 7.24
C THR A 111 3.97 3.65 8.57
N LYS A 112 4.99 3.84 9.42
CA LYS A 112 4.86 4.55 10.70
C LYS A 112 4.55 6.02 10.49
N TYR A 113 5.22 6.71 9.57
CA TYR A 113 4.92 8.12 9.27
C TYR A 113 3.48 8.31 8.77
N VAL A 114 3.01 7.43 7.89
CA VAL A 114 1.61 7.45 7.42
C VAL A 114 0.64 7.23 8.59
N TYR A 115 0.91 6.22 9.41
CA TYR A 115 0.09 5.91 10.59
C TYR A 115 0.00 7.08 11.57
N LEU A 116 1.13 7.71 11.91
CA LEU A 116 1.16 8.87 12.80
C LEU A 116 0.38 10.05 12.21
N GLY A 117 0.49 10.31 10.90
CA GLY A 117 -0.30 11.34 10.24
C GLY A 117 -1.81 11.10 10.27
N MET A 118 -2.24 9.85 10.38
CA MET A 118 -3.67 9.50 10.51
C MET A 118 -4.20 9.63 11.95
N LYS A 119 -3.33 9.91 12.93
CA LYS A 119 -3.72 10.20 14.33
C LYS A 119 -3.94 11.69 14.61
N LEU A 120 -3.68 12.54 13.62
CA LEU A 120 -3.95 13.97 13.69
C LEU A 120 -5.46 14.23 13.78
#